data_AF-A0A913XIT5-F1
#
_entry.id   AF-A0A913XIT5-F1
#
_cell.length_a   1.000
_cell.length_b   1.000
_cell.length_c   1.000
_cell.angle_alpha   90.00
_cell.angle_beta   90.00
_cell.angle_gamma   90.00
#
_symmetry.space_group_name_H-M   'P 1'
#
loop_
_entity.id
_entity.type
_entity.pdbx_description
1 polymer ?
#
loop_
_entity_poly.entity_id
_entity_poly.type
_entity_poly.pdbx_seq_one_letter_code
_entity_poly.pdbx_strand_id
1 'polypeptide(L)'
;MKCYLCSKDKLRREFPFEALTEKCNHAPLHCLRCTTEYVEKNHRCSMCDKPVAIDNPTYQECIYTLKRMFPDVEAPQPIPSTTAGAPSTNQTIMVSVMGGEVTVVQFNPNMTVVQLKNRIQEHFKVKPEQQRLLFQDKELKSYKNNSQLATLLDYNVQPSSTINLVVVLYNIPDSFDEVIFDLFWGYPFSGKDYLDASVLLYSGPYFQEVVDYHRRHSKTCSGVRHSGDVMDDYNRKGHHTIRIKIKSLPEKINKLFFTLSAWNSPNISKYPNPSLKFFDARYPKKQLCDDSLTHAAYSQAIIMCSMCRIDGEWKVLSLKRLSDGNAKDYSPIQGTIQTLIQNGSS
;
A
#
# COMPACT_ATOMS: atom_id res chain seq x y z
N MET A 1 15.41 -4.26 25.21
CA MET A 1 14.62 -3.77 26.36
C MET A 1 14.29 -4.96 27.23
N LYS A 2 14.45 -4.86 28.55
CA LYS A 2 14.14 -5.96 29.47
C LYS A 2 12.65 -5.95 29.82
N CYS A 3 11.96 -7.08 29.70
CA CYS A 3 10.57 -7.22 30.16
C CYS A 3 10.55 -7.35 31.68
N TYR A 4 9.75 -6.54 32.37
CA TYR A 4 9.74 -6.53 33.85
C TYR A 4 8.95 -7.70 34.44
N LEU A 5 8.08 -8.36 33.66
CA LEU A 5 7.30 -9.50 34.11
C LEU A 5 8.03 -10.84 33.92
N CYS A 6 8.62 -11.09 32.74
CA CYS A 6 9.37 -12.33 32.49
C CYS A 6 10.89 -12.20 32.62
N SER A 7 11.40 -11.00 32.94
CA SER A 7 12.82 -10.69 33.11
C SER A 7 13.73 -10.99 31.92
N LYS A 8 13.18 -11.29 30.73
CA LYS A 8 13.94 -11.57 29.50
C LYS A 8 14.24 -10.30 28.70
N ASP A 9 15.39 -10.28 28.04
CA ASP A 9 15.69 -9.27 27.02
C ASP A 9 14.86 -9.50 25.76
N LYS A 10 14.29 -8.40 25.28
CA LYS A 10 13.26 -8.37 24.25
C LYS A 10 13.47 -7.18 23.32
N LEU A 11 13.09 -7.34 22.06
CA LEU A 11 13.13 -6.25 21.08
C LEU A 11 12.03 -5.23 21.40
N ARG A 12 12.19 -3.94 21.03
CA ARG A 12 11.16 -2.91 21.31
C ARG A 12 9.79 -3.30 20.73
N ARG A 13 9.77 -3.94 19.57
CA ARG A 13 8.57 -4.48 18.91
C ARG A 13 7.83 -5.57 19.70
N GLU A 14 8.47 -6.19 20.68
CA GLU A 14 7.84 -7.17 21.57
C GLU A 14 7.17 -6.52 22.78
N PHE A 15 6.95 -5.20 22.82
CA PHE A 15 6.23 -4.49 23.88
C PHE A 15 5.02 -3.73 23.30
N PRO A 16 3.94 -3.53 24.07
CA PRO A 16 2.87 -2.62 23.67
C PRO A 16 3.42 -1.24 23.32
N PHE A 17 2.84 -0.63 22.29
CA PHE A 17 3.23 0.71 21.85
C PHE A 17 2.83 1.76 22.89
N GLU A 18 1.61 1.62 23.42
CA GLU A 18 0.99 2.48 24.43
C GLU A 18 0.44 1.66 25.60
N ALA A 19 -0.07 2.35 26.62
CA ALA A 19 -0.74 1.70 27.74
C ALA A 19 -2.10 1.13 27.30
N LEU A 20 -2.52 0.01 27.91
CA LEU A 20 -3.71 -0.73 27.45
C LEU A 20 -5.03 0.05 27.53
N THR A 21 -5.10 1.04 28.43
CA THR A 21 -6.27 1.92 28.55
C THR A 21 -5.80 3.31 28.97
N GLU A 22 -6.61 4.33 28.69
CA GLU A 22 -6.36 5.71 29.14
C GLU A 22 -6.26 5.83 30.67
N LYS A 23 -6.83 4.86 31.40
CA LYS A 23 -6.72 4.82 32.85
C LYS A 23 -5.31 4.39 33.28
N CYS A 24 -4.53 3.71 32.45
CA CYS A 24 -3.18 3.28 32.79
C CYS A 24 -2.20 4.46 32.74
N ASN A 25 -1.64 4.85 33.89
CA ASN A 25 -0.64 5.92 33.96
C ASN A 25 0.76 5.34 34.21
N HIS A 26 1.27 4.59 33.24
CA HIS A 26 2.60 3.99 33.29
C HIS A 26 3.10 3.67 31.87
N ALA A 27 4.42 3.55 31.71
CA ALA A 27 5.01 3.08 30.45
C ALA A 27 4.77 1.56 30.25
N PRO A 28 4.67 1.07 29.00
CA PRO A 28 4.54 -0.35 28.70
C PRO A 28 5.87 -1.10 28.84
N LEU A 29 6.13 -1.62 30.04
CA LEU A 29 7.36 -2.35 30.40
C LEU A 29 7.20 -3.87 30.44
N HIS A 30 6.00 -4.38 30.19
CA HIS A 30 5.72 -5.81 30.01
C HIS A 30 5.65 -6.13 28.52
N CYS A 31 6.25 -7.24 28.10
CA CYS A 31 6.23 -7.64 26.69
C CYS A 31 4.81 -8.05 26.25
N LEU A 32 4.55 -8.07 24.95
CA LEU A 32 3.26 -8.40 24.35
C LEU A 32 2.74 -9.75 24.86
N ARG A 33 3.57 -10.80 24.84
CA ARG A 33 3.18 -12.14 25.30
C ARG A 33 2.71 -12.15 26.75
N CYS A 34 3.49 -11.56 27.66
CA CYS A 34 3.11 -11.49 29.07
C CYS A 34 1.90 -10.57 29.31
N THR A 35 1.76 -9.52 28.51
CA THR A 35 0.62 -8.60 28.60
C THR A 35 -0.66 -9.29 28.13
N THR A 36 -0.62 -10.01 27.00
CA THR A 36 -1.78 -10.67 26.44
C THR A 36 -2.26 -11.83 27.31
N GLU A 37 -1.33 -12.70 27.75
CA GLU A 37 -1.65 -13.83 28.64
C GLU A 37 -2.24 -13.35 29.97
N TYR A 38 -1.72 -12.25 30.53
CA TYR A 38 -2.21 -11.73 31.80
C TYR A 38 -3.60 -11.12 31.68
N VAL A 39 -3.88 -10.35 30.62
CA VAL A 39 -5.20 -9.75 30.39
C VAL A 39 -6.24 -10.83 30.08
N GLU A 40 -5.90 -11.83 29.26
CA GLU A 40 -6.79 -12.96 28.95
C GLU A 40 -7.22 -13.70 30.23
N LYS A 41 -6.29 -13.92 31.15
CA LYS A 41 -6.56 -14.64 32.40
C LYS A 41 -7.27 -13.78 33.45
N ASN A 42 -6.87 -12.52 33.62
CA ASN A 42 -7.27 -11.71 34.78
C ASN A 42 -8.20 -10.54 34.43
N HIS A 43 -8.45 -10.27 33.15
CA HIS A 43 -9.25 -9.14 32.66
C HIS A 43 -8.78 -7.78 33.20
N ARG A 44 -7.47 -7.66 33.41
CA ARG A 44 -6.79 -6.53 34.07
C ARG A 44 -5.41 -6.28 33.46
N CYS A 45 -4.94 -5.04 33.57
CA CYS A 45 -3.62 -4.63 33.12
C CYS A 45 -2.52 -5.31 33.94
N SER A 46 -1.52 -5.87 33.27
CA SER A 46 -0.43 -6.61 33.90
C SER A 46 0.52 -5.77 34.76
N MET A 47 0.43 -4.43 34.73
CA MET A 47 1.32 -3.53 35.49
C MET A 47 0.63 -2.72 36.59
N CYS A 48 -0.62 -2.31 36.40
CA CYS A 48 -1.34 -1.46 37.37
C CYS A 48 -2.69 -2.02 37.81
N ASP A 49 -3.02 -3.24 37.38
CA ASP A 49 -4.24 -3.97 37.76
C ASP A 49 -5.58 -3.29 37.39
N LYS A 50 -5.53 -2.22 36.60
CA LYS A 50 -6.75 -1.55 36.11
C LYS A 50 -7.53 -2.48 35.16
N PRO A 51 -8.87 -2.46 35.18
CA PRO A 51 -9.68 -3.33 34.33
C PRO A 51 -9.38 -3.14 32.83
N VAL A 52 -9.23 -4.25 32.11
CA VAL A 52 -9.06 -4.28 30.65
C VAL A 52 -9.97 -5.38 30.11
N ALA A 53 -10.96 -4.99 29.32
CA ALA A 53 -11.87 -5.93 28.67
C ALA A 53 -11.17 -6.67 27.52
N ILE A 54 -11.57 -7.91 27.25
CA ILE A 54 -10.98 -8.71 26.16
C ILE A 54 -11.28 -8.15 24.78
N ASP A 55 -12.31 -7.32 24.62
CA ASP A 55 -12.64 -6.63 23.37
C ASP A 55 -12.01 -5.22 23.28
N ASN A 56 -11.20 -4.83 24.27
CA ASN A 56 -10.52 -3.54 24.27
C ASN A 56 -9.62 -3.42 23.00
N PRO A 57 -9.75 -2.32 22.22
CA PRO A 57 -9.03 -2.17 20.95
C PRO A 57 -7.51 -2.28 21.07
N THR A 58 -6.92 -1.67 22.10
CA THR A 58 -5.47 -1.68 22.34
C THR A 58 -4.98 -3.07 22.76
N TYR A 59 -5.77 -3.81 23.54
CA TYR A 59 -5.50 -5.20 23.85
C TYR A 59 -5.62 -6.11 22.61
N GLN A 60 -6.64 -5.92 21.77
CA GLN A 60 -6.80 -6.65 20.51
C GLN A 60 -5.67 -6.37 19.53
N GLU A 61 -5.17 -5.13 19.47
CA GLU A 61 -3.98 -4.78 18.70
C GLU A 61 -2.71 -5.48 19.23
N CYS A 62 -2.58 -5.63 20.56
CA CYS A 62 -1.49 -6.40 21.16
C CYS A 62 -1.55 -7.88 20.76
N ILE A 63 -2.74 -8.49 20.77
CA ILE A 63 -2.97 -9.89 20.32
C ILE A 63 -2.64 -10.04 18.84
N TYR A 64 -3.13 -9.12 18.00
CA TYR A 64 -2.86 -9.12 16.56
C TYR A 64 -1.37 -9.00 16.27
N THR A 65 -0.68 -8.06 16.95
CA THR A 65 0.77 -7.87 16.82
C THR A 65 1.53 -9.12 17.24
N LEU A 66 1.13 -9.76 18.34
CA LEU A 66 1.74 -11.00 18.82
C LEU A 66 1.58 -12.15 17.81
N LYS A 67 0.37 -12.36 17.29
CA LYS A 67 0.09 -13.39 16.26
C LYS A 67 0.86 -13.17 14.97
N ARG A 68 1.06 -11.92 14.56
CA ARG A 68 1.87 -11.58 13.39
C ARG A 68 3.36 -11.84 13.60
N MET A 69 3.85 -11.68 14.83
CA MET A 69 5.26 -11.91 15.17
C MET A 69 5.58 -13.39 15.39
N PHE A 70 4.60 -14.17 15.86
CA PHE A 70 4.73 -15.60 16.13
C PHE A 70 3.48 -16.32 15.61
N PRO A 71 3.34 -16.49 14.28
CA PRO A 71 2.23 -17.25 13.72
C PRO A 71 2.32 -18.71 14.20
N ASP A 72 1.20 -19.22 14.73
CA ASP A 72 1.11 -20.62 15.15
C ASP A 72 1.28 -21.53 13.93
N VAL A 73 2.38 -22.27 13.88
CA VAL A 73 2.54 -23.38 12.94
C VAL A 73 1.72 -24.54 13.51
N GLU A 74 0.46 -24.66 13.08
CA GLU A 74 -0.34 -25.82 13.47
C GLU A 74 0.29 -27.10 12.90
N ALA A 75 0.75 -27.97 13.79
CA ALA A 75 1.16 -29.32 13.44
C ALA A 75 -0.07 -30.11 12.91
N PRO A 76 0.09 -30.99 11.89
CA PRO A 76 -1.04 -31.70 11.31
C PRO A 76 -1.69 -32.61 12.35
N GLN A 77 -2.98 -32.41 12.61
CA GLN A 77 -3.78 -33.34 13.42
C GLN A 77 -4.09 -34.61 12.60
N PRO A 78 -3.98 -35.83 13.17
CA PRO A 78 -4.34 -37.05 12.46
C PRO A 78 -5.87 -37.15 12.35
N ILE A 79 -6.37 -37.36 11.13
CA ILE A 79 -7.80 -37.51 10.85
C ILE A 79 -8.24 -38.94 11.21
N PRO A 80 -9.34 -39.15 11.95
CA PRO A 80 -9.97 -40.46 12.06
C PRO A 80 -10.64 -40.81 10.73
N SER A 81 -10.15 -41.88 10.12
CA SER A 81 -10.66 -42.45 8.89
C SER A 81 -11.98 -43.19 9.11
N THR A 82 -13.05 -42.77 8.44
CA THR A 82 -14.01 -43.71 7.85
C THR A 82 -14.83 -43.13 6.69
N THR A 83 -14.52 -43.68 5.51
CA THR A 83 -15.40 -44.12 4.40
C THR A 83 -16.20 -43.12 3.54
N ALA A 84 -15.83 -43.20 2.24
CA ALA A 84 -16.65 -43.10 1.03
C ALA A 84 -16.90 -41.71 0.39
N GLY A 85 -16.04 -41.38 -0.59
CA GLY A 85 -16.21 -40.30 -1.56
C GLY A 85 -14.85 -39.72 -1.99
N ALA A 86 -14.50 -39.82 -3.27
CA ALA A 86 -13.19 -39.46 -3.84
C ALA A 86 -12.69 -38.04 -3.47
N PRO A 87 -11.37 -37.81 -3.36
CA PRO A 87 -10.82 -36.60 -2.74
C PRO A 87 -10.89 -35.40 -3.69
N SER A 88 -11.68 -34.39 -3.35
CA SER A 88 -11.43 -33.04 -3.84
C SER A 88 -10.12 -32.56 -3.21
N THR A 89 -9.02 -32.61 -3.96
CA THR A 89 -7.85 -31.81 -3.61
C THR A 89 -8.31 -30.36 -3.46
N ASN A 90 -8.15 -29.76 -2.27
CA ASN A 90 -8.46 -28.34 -2.04
C ASN A 90 -7.45 -27.50 -2.83
N GLN A 91 -7.72 -27.33 -4.12
CA GLN A 91 -6.91 -26.54 -5.03
C GLN A 91 -7.17 -25.06 -4.75
N THR A 92 -6.12 -24.25 -4.77
CA THR A 92 -6.20 -22.80 -4.49
C THR A 92 -5.48 -22.00 -5.56
N ILE A 93 -5.81 -20.72 -5.67
CA ILE A 93 -5.05 -19.73 -6.44
C ILE A 93 -4.65 -18.59 -5.50
N MET A 94 -3.56 -17.89 -5.83
CA MET A 94 -3.13 -16.70 -5.12
C MET A 94 -3.57 -15.45 -5.87
N VAL A 95 -4.10 -14.47 -5.16
CA VAL A 95 -4.29 -13.12 -5.68
C VAL A 95 -3.33 -12.21 -4.93
N SER A 96 -2.38 -11.61 -5.65
CA SER A 96 -1.41 -10.66 -5.09
C SER A 96 -1.74 -9.25 -5.56
N VAL A 97 -1.93 -8.32 -4.62
CA VAL A 97 -1.88 -6.90 -4.97
C VAL A 97 -0.43 -6.62 -5.37
N MET A 98 -0.20 -6.06 -6.57
CA MET A 98 1.15 -6.02 -7.17
C MET A 98 2.25 -5.62 -6.17
N GLY A 99 3.08 -6.59 -5.79
CA GLY A 99 4.18 -6.38 -4.85
C GLY A 99 3.73 -6.08 -3.41
N GLY A 100 2.68 -6.74 -2.92
CA GLY A 100 2.18 -6.47 -1.57
C GLY A 100 1.47 -7.68 -0.97
N GLU A 101 0.33 -7.40 -0.36
CA GLU A 101 -0.50 -8.38 0.31
C GLU A 101 -1.01 -9.44 -0.68
N VAL A 102 -1.08 -10.69 -0.20
CA VAL A 102 -1.55 -11.84 -0.96
C VAL A 102 -2.72 -12.45 -0.22
N THR A 103 -3.77 -12.80 -0.95
CA THR A 103 -4.86 -13.64 -0.43
C THR A 103 -4.95 -14.94 -1.21
N VAL A 104 -5.41 -15.99 -0.55
CA VAL A 104 -5.58 -17.31 -1.13
C VAL A 104 -7.07 -17.55 -1.37
N VAL A 105 -7.43 -17.89 -2.60
CA VAL A 105 -8.81 -18.13 -3.00
C VAL A 105 -8.95 -19.59 -3.44
N GLN A 106 -10.02 -20.26 -3.00
CA GLN A 106 -10.33 -21.62 -3.45
C GLN A 106 -10.51 -21.65 -4.97
N PHE A 107 -9.76 -22.52 -5.64
CA PHE A 107 -9.77 -22.64 -7.09
C PHE A 107 -10.98 -23.43 -7.55
N ASN A 108 -11.66 -22.90 -8.57
CA ASN A 108 -12.65 -23.61 -9.34
C ASN A 108 -12.50 -23.14 -10.79
N PRO A 109 -12.24 -24.03 -11.77
CA PRO A 109 -12.04 -23.64 -13.16
C PRO A 109 -13.27 -22.91 -13.74
N ASN A 110 -14.47 -23.22 -13.25
CA ASN A 110 -15.72 -22.59 -13.67
C ASN A 110 -16.05 -21.30 -12.91
N MET A 111 -15.22 -20.87 -11.95
CA MET A 111 -15.40 -19.59 -11.28
C MET A 111 -15.34 -18.47 -12.31
N THR A 112 -16.34 -17.60 -12.32
CA THR A 112 -16.34 -16.44 -13.20
C THR A 112 -15.38 -15.37 -12.69
N VAL A 113 -14.85 -14.55 -13.59
CA VAL A 113 -14.02 -13.40 -13.20
C VAL A 113 -14.77 -12.44 -12.29
N VAL A 114 -16.09 -12.29 -12.47
CA VAL A 114 -16.95 -11.48 -11.57
C VAL A 114 -16.98 -12.08 -10.15
N GLN A 115 -17.13 -13.39 -10.02
CA GLN A 115 -17.08 -14.06 -8.72
C GLN A 115 -15.72 -13.90 -8.04
N LEU A 116 -14.62 -14.03 -8.80
CA LEU A 116 -13.28 -13.78 -8.27
C LEU A 116 -13.15 -12.35 -7.76
N LYS A 117 -13.62 -11.36 -8.52
CA LYS A 117 -13.59 -9.95 -8.10
C LYS A 117 -14.37 -9.68 -6.82
N ASN A 118 -15.52 -10.32 -6.65
CA ASN A 118 -16.31 -10.19 -5.42
C ASN A 118 -15.56 -10.76 -4.21
N ARG A 119 -14.90 -11.92 -4.35
CA ARG A 119 -14.05 -12.48 -3.28
C ARG A 119 -12.90 -11.54 -2.93
N ILE A 120 -12.26 -10.97 -3.95
CA ILE A 120 -11.19 -9.97 -3.76
C ILE A 120 -11.72 -8.74 -3.02
N GLN A 121 -12.93 -8.28 -3.32
CA GLN A 121 -13.57 -7.16 -2.61
C GLN A 121 -13.80 -7.50 -1.13
N GLU A 122 -14.22 -8.72 -0.80
CA GLU A 122 -14.42 -9.13 0.59
C GLU A 122 -13.13 -9.06 1.41
N HIS A 123 -12.00 -9.45 0.83
CA HIS A 123 -10.69 -9.45 1.47
C HIS A 123 -10.02 -8.07 1.48
N PHE A 124 -9.81 -7.46 0.30
CA PHE A 124 -9.03 -6.23 0.17
C PHE A 124 -9.88 -4.94 0.23
N LYS A 125 -11.21 -5.06 0.31
CA LYS A 125 -12.15 -3.92 0.30
C LYS A 125 -12.05 -3.03 -0.96
N VAL A 126 -11.53 -3.57 -2.06
CA VAL A 126 -11.46 -2.88 -3.37
C VAL A 126 -12.69 -3.23 -4.18
N LYS A 127 -13.43 -2.22 -4.70
CA LYS A 127 -14.65 -2.48 -5.45
C LYS A 127 -14.37 -3.16 -6.81
N PRO A 128 -15.23 -4.04 -7.35
CA PRO A 128 -14.97 -4.81 -8.58
C PRO A 128 -14.60 -3.98 -9.81
N GLU A 129 -15.14 -2.77 -9.94
CA GLU A 129 -14.84 -1.80 -11.00
C GLU A 129 -13.44 -1.18 -10.88
N GLN A 130 -12.88 -1.17 -9.68
CA GLN A 130 -11.50 -0.71 -9.40
C GLN A 130 -10.48 -1.85 -9.55
N GLN A 131 -10.94 -3.09 -9.77
CA GLN A 131 -10.05 -4.26 -9.88
C GLN A 131 -9.71 -4.55 -11.34
N ARG A 132 -8.44 -4.43 -11.69
CA ARG A 132 -7.86 -4.96 -12.93
C ARG A 132 -7.02 -6.18 -12.59
N LEU A 133 -7.47 -7.36 -13.01
CA LEU A 133 -6.82 -8.63 -12.73
C LEU A 133 -5.94 -9.03 -13.91
N LEU A 134 -4.69 -9.38 -13.67
CA LEU A 134 -3.72 -9.76 -14.68
C LEU A 134 -3.19 -11.17 -14.39
N PHE A 135 -3.15 -12.01 -15.42
CA PHE A 135 -2.53 -13.33 -15.38
C PHE A 135 -1.71 -13.54 -16.65
N GLN A 136 -0.42 -13.84 -16.51
CA GLN A 136 0.51 -13.99 -17.64
C GLN A 136 0.40 -12.83 -18.65
N ASP A 137 0.43 -11.60 -18.14
CA ASP A 137 0.29 -10.35 -18.91
C ASP A 137 -1.04 -10.14 -19.64
N LYS A 138 -2.03 -11.02 -19.41
CA LYS A 138 -3.39 -10.89 -19.94
C LYS A 138 -4.33 -10.40 -18.87
N GLU A 139 -5.13 -9.39 -19.22
CA GLU A 139 -6.20 -8.93 -18.35
C GLU A 139 -7.37 -9.90 -18.37
N LEU A 140 -7.79 -10.35 -17.19
CA LEU A 140 -9.02 -11.12 -17.04
C LEU A 140 -10.22 -10.17 -17.13
N LYS A 141 -10.81 -10.09 -18.32
CA LYS A 141 -12.07 -9.38 -18.57
C LYS A 141 -13.25 -10.17 -18.03
N SER A 142 -14.23 -9.49 -17.46
CA SER A 142 -15.44 -10.10 -16.90
C SER A 142 -16.34 -10.75 -17.95
N TYR A 143 -16.31 -10.24 -19.18
CA TYR A 143 -17.15 -10.68 -20.29
C TYR A 143 -16.28 -11.05 -21.50
N LYS A 144 -16.69 -12.09 -22.20
CA LYS A 144 -16.18 -12.48 -23.51
C LYS A 144 -16.86 -11.65 -24.60
N ASN A 145 -16.33 -11.71 -25.83
CA ASN A 145 -16.84 -10.94 -26.98
C ASN A 145 -18.33 -11.22 -27.31
N ASN A 146 -18.86 -12.37 -26.89
CA ASN A 146 -20.26 -12.77 -27.06
C ASN A 146 -21.14 -12.40 -25.84
N SER A 147 -20.68 -11.51 -24.97
CA SER A 147 -21.35 -11.09 -23.71
C SER A 147 -21.54 -12.21 -22.68
N GLN A 148 -20.93 -13.38 -22.87
CA GLN A 148 -20.92 -14.44 -21.85
C GLN A 148 -19.88 -14.10 -20.76
N LEU A 149 -20.17 -14.47 -19.51
CA LEU A 149 -19.20 -14.35 -18.42
C LEU A 149 -17.96 -15.19 -18.71
N ALA A 150 -16.79 -14.59 -18.55
CA ALA A 150 -15.52 -15.31 -18.65
C ALA A 150 -15.22 -16.04 -17.34
N THR A 151 -14.66 -17.25 -17.45
CA THR A 151 -14.24 -18.09 -16.32
C THR A 151 -12.72 -18.13 -16.18
N LEU A 152 -12.21 -18.63 -15.06
CA LEU A 152 -10.78 -18.89 -14.88
C LEU A 152 -10.22 -19.87 -15.92
N LEU A 153 -11.02 -20.85 -16.33
CA LEU A 153 -10.68 -21.79 -17.39
C LEU A 153 -10.50 -21.09 -18.75
N ASP A 154 -11.31 -20.09 -19.08
CA ASP A 154 -11.18 -19.33 -20.33
C ASP A 154 -9.79 -18.64 -20.45
N TYR A 155 -9.13 -18.34 -19.32
CA TYR A 155 -7.79 -17.76 -19.26
C TYR A 155 -6.69 -18.80 -18.96
N ASN A 156 -7.03 -20.10 -18.95
CA ASN A 156 -6.13 -21.19 -18.61
C ASN A 156 -5.45 -21.02 -17.23
N VAL A 157 -6.16 -20.43 -16.27
CA VAL A 157 -5.68 -20.35 -14.88
C VAL A 157 -5.68 -21.75 -14.28
N GLN A 158 -4.55 -22.15 -13.70
CA GLN A 158 -4.36 -23.46 -13.10
C GLN A 158 -4.34 -23.35 -11.56
N PRO A 159 -4.55 -24.47 -10.84
CA PRO A 159 -4.23 -24.54 -9.42
C PRO A 159 -2.83 -23.98 -9.14
N SER A 160 -2.69 -23.31 -8.00
CA SER A 160 -1.48 -22.64 -7.53
C SER A 160 -0.98 -21.48 -8.40
N SER A 161 -1.77 -21.04 -9.40
CA SER A 161 -1.46 -19.83 -10.16
C SER A 161 -1.55 -18.57 -9.30
N THR A 162 -0.76 -17.56 -9.67
CA THR A 162 -0.83 -16.21 -9.09
C THR A 162 -1.48 -15.25 -10.09
N ILE A 163 -2.55 -14.59 -9.65
CA ILE A 163 -3.21 -13.50 -10.37
C ILE A 163 -2.79 -12.19 -9.71
N ASN A 164 -2.31 -11.23 -10.50
CA ASN A 164 -1.94 -9.91 -10.03
C ASN A 164 -3.18 -9.00 -10.02
N LEU A 165 -3.46 -8.37 -8.88
CA LEU A 165 -4.46 -7.32 -8.75
C LEU A 165 -3.79 -5.95 -8.90
N VAL A 166 -4.23 -5.20 -9.90
CA VAL A 166 -3.95 -3.78 -10.08
C VAL A 166 -5.19 -3.00 -9.66
N VAL A 167 -5.01 -2.07 -8.72
CA VAL A 167 -6.11 -1.23 -8.23
C VAL A 167 -6.16 0.06 -9.03
N VAL A 168 -7.19 0.21 -9.85
CA VAL A 168 -7.47 1.42 -10.61
C VAL A 168 -8.24 2.39 -9.72
N LEU A 169 -7.62 3.52 -9.38
CA LEU A 169 -8.24 4.55 -8.56
C LEU A 169 -9.15 5.46 -9.38
N TYR A 170 -8.71 5.78 -10.61
CA TYR A 170 -9.42 6.73 -11.45
C TYR A 170 -9.08 6.59 -12.95
N ASN A 171 -10.07 6.72 -13.83
CA ASN A 171 -9.86 6.92 -15.26
C ASN A 171 -9.95 8.42 -15.54
N ILE A 172 -8.89 9.03 -16.04
CA ILE A 172 -8.79 10.45 -16.33
C ILE A 172 -9.55 10.73 -17.64
N PRO A 173 -10.69 11.46 -17.60
CA PRO A 173 -11.40 11.83 -18.82
C PRO A 173 -10.56 12.74 -19.71
N ASP A 174 -10.75 12.66 -21.02
CA ASP A 174 -10.08 13.52 -22.01
C ASP A 174 -10.33 15.03 -21.81
N SER A 175 -11.38 15.37 -21.06
CA SER A 175 -11.69 16.74 -20.70
C SER A 175 -10.73 17.32 -19.66
N PHE A 176 -9.95 16.49 -18.96
CA PHE A 176 -8.93 16.93 -18.01
C PHE A 176 -7.77 17.59 -18.76
N ASP A 177 -7.27 18.69 -18.21
CA ASP A 177 -6.14 19.43 -18.80
C ASP A 177 -4.94 19.39 -17.86
N GLU A 178 -5.14 19.75 -16.60
CA GLU A 178 -4.10 19.77 -15.58
C GLU A 178 -4.52 18.99 -14.32
N VAL A 179 -3.66 18.08 -13.87
CA VAL A 179 -3.77 17.40 -12.57
C VAL A 179 -2.65 17.84 -11.64
N ILE A 180 -2.93 17.87 -10.34
CA ILE A 180 -2.05 18.42 -9.32
C ILE A 180 -1.89 17.37 -8.21
N PHE A 181 -0.64 16.97 -7.99
CA PHE A 181 -0.20 16.17 -6.84
C PHE A 181 0.35 17.13 -5.79
N ASP A 182 -0.34 17.21 -4.66
CA ASP A 182 -0.25 18.29 -3.68
C ASP A 182 0.08 17.71 -2.30
N LEU A 183 1.28 17.98 -1.80
CA LEU A 183 1.79 17.40 -0.56
C LEU A 183 2.06 18.47 0.49
N PHE A 184 1.50 18.26 1.68
CA PHE A 184 1.82 18.98 2.90
C PHE A 184 2.48 18.05 3.91
N TRP A 185 3.38 18.60 4.73
CA TRP A 185 3.93 17.91 5.87
C TRP A 185 4.21 18.87 7.03
N GLY A 186 4.20 18.36 8.27
CA GLY A 186 4.75 19.08 9.41
C GLY A 186 6.23 18.77 9.60
N TYR A 187 6.97 19.67 10.23
CA TYR A 187 8.37 19.41 10.57
C TYR A 187 8.45 18.32 11.63
N PRO A 188 9.54 17.53 11.66
CA PRO A 188 9.78 16.59 12.75
C PRO A 188 9.75 17.27 14.12
N PHE A 189 9.60 16.46 15.19
CA PHE A 189 9.54 16.97 16.56
C PHE A 189 10.71 17.91 16.91
N SER A 190 11.91 17.57 16.45
CA SER A 190 13.10 18.42 16.53
C SER A 190 13.62 18.78 15.14
N GLY A 191 14.07 20.03 15.00
CA GLY A 191 14.72 20.51 13.77
C GLY A 191 13.76 20.80 12.62
N LYS A 192 14.32 20.82 11.41
CA LYS A 192 13.64 21.05 10.14
C LYS A 192 14.07 19.98 9.17
N ASP A 193 13.12 19.36 8.48
CA ASP A 193 13.39 18.34 7.48
C ASP A 193 12.30 18.34 6.39
N TYR A 194 12.58 17.67 5.29
CA TYR A 194 11.80 17.71 4.05
C TYR A 194 11.21 16.34 3.74
N LEU A 195 9.93 16.31 3.40
CA LEU A 195 9.28 15.15 2.80
C LEU A 195 9.08 15.48 1.33
N ASP A 196 9.77 14.74 0.46
CA ASP A 196 9.86 15.04 -0.96
C ASP A 196 8.88 14.21 -1.77
N ALA A 197 7.86 14.85 -2.35
CA ALA A 197 7.21 14.34 -3.54
C ALA A 197 8.14 14.44 -4.77
N SER A 198 8.07 13.43 -5.64
CA SER A 198 8.77 13.46 -6.93
C SER A 198 7.95 12.69 -7.97
N VAL A 199 8.20 12.99 -9.25
CA VAL A 199 7.60 12.24 -10.35
C VAL A 199 8.68 11.72 -11.30
N LEU A 200 8.64 10.41 -11.56
CA LEU A 200 9.54 9.74 -12.49
C LEU A 200 8.80 9.42 -13.79
N LEU A 201 9.34 9.87 -14.91
CA LEU A 201 8.75 9.74 -16.23
C LEU A 201 9.37 8.54 -16.97
N TYR A 202 8.53 7.75 -17.62
CA TYR A 202 8.92 6.55 -18.35
C TYR A 202 8.30 6.53 -19.76
N SER A 203 9.07 5.94 -20.69
CA SER A 203 8.64 5.60 -22.04
C SER A 203 8.64 4.08 -22.20
N GLY A 204 7.48 3.46 -22.04
CA GLY A 204 7.39 2.01 -21.91
C GLY A 204 8.16 1.55 -20.66
N PRO A 205 9.12 0.62 -20.78
CA PRO A 205 9.94 0.19 -19.65
C PRO A 205 11.13 1.10 -19.35
N TYR A 206 11.38 2.14 -20.15
CA TYR A 206 12.62 2.91 -20.08
C TYR A 206 12.44 4.21 -19.29
N PHE A 207 13.19 4.36 -18.21
CA PHE A 207 13.29 5.61 -17.44
C PHE A 207 13.76 6.77 -18.33
N GLN A 208 13.12 7.93 -18.20
CA GLN A 208 13.44 9.13 -18.99
C GLN A 208 14.05 10.21 -18.10
N GLU A 209 13.34 10.59 -17.04
CA GLU A 209 13.80 11.63 -16.11
C GLU A 209 13.03 11.61 -14.79
N VAL A 210 13.53 12.37 -13.83
CA VAL A 210 12.85 12.69 -12.57
C VAL A 210 12.65 14.20 -12.49
N VAL A 211 11.46 14.60 -12.05
CA VAL A 211 11.11 15.99 -11.72
C VAL A 211 10.85 16.04 -10.21
N ASP A 212 11.64 16.87 -9.53
CA ASP A 212 11.72 16.97 -8.06
C ASP A 212 11.90 18.43 -7.61
N TYR A 213 12.13 18.63 -6.31
CA TYR A 213 12.31 19.96 -5.69
C TYR A 213 13.44 20.78 -6.33
N HIS A 214 14.51 20.14 -6.82
CA HIS A 214 15.66 20.77 -7.45
C HIS A 214 15.48 20.88 -8.97
N ARG A 215 15.05 19.80 -9.61
CA ARG A 215 14.77 19.67 -11.04
C ARG A 215 13.32 20.03 -11.33
N ARG A 216 12.98 21.29 -11.13
CA ARG A 216 11.59 21.77 -11.09
C ARG A 216 10.81 21.73 -12.41
N HIS A 217 11.49 21.50 -13.53
CA HIS A 217 10.87 21.44 -14.85
C HIS A 217 11.37 20.20 -15.57
N SER A 218 10.44 19.47 -16.20
CA SER A 218 10.81 18.39 -17.11
C SER A 218 11.62 18.93 -18.28
N LYS A 219 12.70 18.21 -18.61
CA LYS A 219 13.54 18.50 -19.78
C LYS A 219 12.99 17.82 -21.03
N THR A 220 12.19 16.77 -20.89
CA THR A 220 11.64 16.01 -22.01
C THR A 220 10.25 16.50 -22.44
N CYS A 221 9.55 17.29 -21.63
CA CYS A 221 8.28 17.90 -21.97
C CYS A 221 7.95 19.17 -21.16
N SER A 222 7.09 20.02 -21.72
CA SER A 222 6.58 21.22 -21.03
C SER A 222 5.44 20.91 -20.04
N GLY A 223 4.93 19.66 -20.06
CA GLY A 223 3.74 19.26 -19.32
C GLY A 223 3.96 19.00 -17.83
N VAL A 224 5.20 18.84 -17.36
CA VAL A 224 5.49 18.45 -15.96
C VAL A 224 6.30 19.51 -15.24
N ARG A 225 5.79 19.99 -14.10
CA ARG A 225 6.44 21.01 -13.28
C ARG A 225 6.29 20.71 -11.79
N HIS A 226 7.32 20.99 -11.02
CA HIS A 226 7.34 20.93 -9.57
C HIS A 226 7.51 22.37 -9.01
N SER A 227 6.79 22.73 -7.93
CA SER A 227 6.85 24.09 -7.36
C SER A 227 8.20 24.40 -6.72
N GLY A 228 8.85 23.37 -6.19
CA GLY A 228 9.89 23.49 -5.18
C GLY A 228 9.26 23.58 -3.79
N ASP A 229 10.09 23.50 -2.76
CA ASP A 229 9.61 23.43 -1.39
C ASP A 229 9.25 24.82 -0.86
N VAL A 230 8.06 24.92 -0.29
CA VAL A 230 7.56 26.08 0.41
C VAL A 230 7.56 25.75 1.90
N MET A 231 8.40 26.47 2.65
CA MET A 231 8.67 26.21 4.06
C MET A 231 8.09 27.34 4.92
N ASP A 232 7.14 27.00 5.80
CA ASP A 232 6.57 27.88 6.81
C ASP A 232 7.19 27.52 8.17
N ASP A 233 8.30 28.20 8.47
CA ASP A 233 9.07 27.96 9.69
C ASP A 233 8.28 28.36 10.96
N TYR A 234 7.35 29.32 10.87
CA TYR A 234 6.53 29.77 12.00
C TYR A 234 5.51 28.69 12.39
N ASN A 235 4.76 28.16 11.42
CA ASN A 235 3.80 27.08 11.66
C ASN A 235 4.42 25.68 11.63
N ARG A 236 5.73 25.58 11.38
CA ARG A 236 6.48 24.31 11.25
C ARG A 236 5.88 23.38 10.19
N LYS A 237 5.58 23.91 9.01
CA LYS A 237 4.95 23.18 7.90
C LYS A 237 5.74 23.34 6.62
N GLY A 238 5.79 22.27 5.82
CA GLY A 238 6.26 22.30 4.45
C GLY A 238 5.13 21.96 3.49
N HIS A 239 5.29 22.44 2.26
CA HIS A 239 4.32 22.27 1.19
C HIS A 239 5.01 22.29 -0.16
N HIS A 240 4.57 21.44 -1.08
CA HIS A 240 4.91 21.58 -2.50
C HIS A 240 3.92 20.85 -3.40
N THR A 241 3.95 21.17 -4.69
CA THR A 241 3.05 20.61 -5.70
C THR A 241 3.80 20.14 -6.94
N ILE A 242 3.31 19.07 -7.55
CA ILE A 242 3.67 18.61 -8.88
C ILE A 242 2.45 18.77 -9.77
N ARG A 243 2.61 19.50 -10.86
CA ARG A 243 1.57 19.82 -11.83
C ARG A 243 1.85 19.10 -13.14
N ILE A 244 0.83 18.42 -13.66
CA ILE A 244 0.89 17.68 -14.91
C ILE A 244 -0.19 18.21 -15.86
N LYS A 245 0.24 18.89 -16.93
CA LYS A 245 -0.61 19.23 -18.07
C LYS A 245 -0.67 18.03 -19.02
N ILE A 246 -1.74 17.26 -18.91
CA ILE A 246 -1.91 15.96 -19.55
C ILE A 246 -1.75 16.07 -21.08
N LYS A 247 -2.36 17.10 -21.68
CA LYS A 247 -2.32 17.33 -23.13
C LYS A 247 -0.96 17.79 -23.66
N SER A 248 -0.07 18.21 -22.76
CA SER A 248 1.30 18.61 -23.08
C SER A 248 2.30 17.47 -22.91
N LEU A 249 1.85 16.26 -22.52
CA LEU A 249 2.70 15.08 -22.45
C LEU A 249 2.92 14.49 -23.85
N PRO A 250 4.16 14.29 -24.29
CA PRO A 250 4.47 13.59 -25.53
C PRO A 250 3.96 12.15 -25.49
N GLU A 251 3.53 11.62 -26.63
CA GLU A 251 2.98 10.25 -26.72
C GLU A 251 3.93 9.17 -26.18
N LYS A 252 5.25 9.35 -26.37
CA LYS A 252 6.27 8.46 -25.83
C LYS A 252 6.26 8.38 -24.29
N ILE A 253 5.86 9.43 -23.59
CA ILE A 253 5.75 9.42 -22.12
C ILE A 253 4.39 8.84 -21.77
N ASN A 254 4.38 7.55 -21.43
CA ASN A 254 3.15 6.80 -21.19
C ASN A 254 2.98 6.35 -19.73
N LYS A 255 3.97 6.62 -18.86
CA LYS A 255 3.94 6.25 -17.44
C LYS A 255 4.63 7.32 -16.60
N LEU A 256 3.94 7.79 -15.55
CA LEU A 256 4.45 8.72 -14.55
C LEU A 256 4.25 8.08 -13.17
N PHE A 257 5.32 7.92 -12.40
CA PHE A 257 5.28 7.35 -11.05
C PHE A 257 5.47 8.44 -10.02
N PHE A 258 4.52 8.58 -9.10
CA PHE A 258 4.56 9.60 -8.04
C PHE A 258 5.05 8.97 -6.75
N THR A 259 6.09 9.56 -6.18
CA THR A 259 6.77 9.03 -5.00
C THR A 259 6.78 10.05 -3.89
N LEU A 260 6.80 9.59 -2.65
CA LEU A 260 7.13 10.38 -1.47
C LEU A 260 8.37 9.78 -0.82
N SER A 261 9.31 10.62 -0.39
CA SER A 261 10.53 10.14 0.27
C SER A 261 11.04 11.08 1.35
N ALA A 262 11.54 10.51 2.44
CA ALA A 262 12.14 11.24 3.55
C ALA A 262 13.55 11.72 3.18
N TRP A 263 13.83 13.02 3.36
CA TRP A 263 15.12 13.61 3.00
C TRP A 263 16.28 13.18 3.91
N ASN A 264 16.19 13.47 5.21
CA ASN A 264 17.17 13.03 6.21
C ASN A 264 16.63 11.94 7.13
N SER A 265 15.33 11.95 7.40
CA SER A 265 14.72 10.93 8.25
C SER A 265 14.86 9.52 7.65
N PRO A 266 15.10 8.48 8.47
CA PRO A 266 15.11 7.10 7.99
C PRO A 266 13.72 6.62 7.55
N ASN A 267 12.65 7.32 7.93
CA ASN A 267 11.30 6.96 7.52
C ASN A 267 10.29 8.11 7.53
N ILE A 268 9.21 7.92 6.77
CA ILE A 268 8.16 8.92 6.55
C ILE A 268 7.33 9.22 7.82
N SER A 269 7.27 8.31 8.80
CA SER A 269 6.50 8.56 10.05
C SER A 269 7.00 9.74 10.88
N LYS A 270 8.22 10.23 10.64
CA LYS A 270 8.77 11.37 11.38
C LYS A 270 8.19 12.72 10.98
N TYR A 271 7.47 12.79 9.87
CA TYR A 271 6.78 14.00 9.44
C TYR A 271 5.35 13.96 9.96
N PRO A 272 4.97 14.81 10.94
CA PRO A 272 3.61 14.82 11.47
C PRO A 272 2.61 15.32 10.43
N ASN A 273 1.40 14.77 10.49
CA ASN A 273 0.25 15.16 9.67
C ASN A 273 0.56 15.29 8.16
N PRO A 274 1.24 14.31 7.53
CA PRO A 274 1.46 14.37 6.10
C PRO A 274 0.10 14.24 5.41
N SER A 275 -0.18 15.14 4.47
CA SER A 275 -1.42 15.14 3.69
C SER A 275 -1.06 15.19 2.23
N LEU A 276 -1.55 14.19 1.49
CA LEU A 276 -1.41 14.12 0.05
C LEU A 276 -2.77 14.31 -0.60
N LYS A 277 -2.84 15.11 -1.66
CA LYS A 277 -4.01 15.17 -2.52
C LYS A 277 -3.56 15.01 -3.96
N PHE A 278 -4.35 14.29 -4.75
CA PHE A 278 -4.16 14.23 -6.19
C PHE A 278 -5.49 14.58 -6.86
N PHE A 279 -5.58 15.65 -7.63
CA PHE A 279 -6.85 16.16 -8.15
C PHE A 279 -6.72 16.84 -9.52
N ASP A 280 -7.82 16.99 -10.26
CA ASP A 280 -7.90 17.88 -11.43
C ASP A 280 -8.00 19.33 -10.95
N ALA A 281 -7.23 20.23 -11.58
CA ALA A 281 -7.12 21.62 -11.16
C ALA A 281 -8.48 22.36 -11.10
N ARG A 282 -9.48 21.95 -11.90
CA ARG A 282 -10.84 22.52 -11.90
C ARG A 282 -11.71 21.94 -10.80
N TYR A 283 -11.39 20.76 -10.29
CA TYR A 283 -12.17 20.04 -9.28
C TYR A 283 -11.30 19.62 -8.08
N PRO A 284 -10.75 20.57 -7.30
CA PRO A 284 -9.79 20.29 -6.22
C PRO A 284 -10.33 19.45 -5.06
N LYS A 285 -11.67 19.30 -4.97
CA LYS A 285 -12.33 18.44 -3.98
C LYS A 285 -12.46 16.99 -4.45
N LYS A 286 -12.24 16.70 -5.74
CA LYS A 286 -12.35 15.36 -6.31
C LYS A 286 -10.97 14.71 -6.35
N GLN A 287 -10.69 13.89 -5.35
CA GLN A 287 -9.44 13.14 -5.30
C GLN A 287 -9.40 12.03 -6.37
N LEU A 288 -8.23 11.86 -6.98
CA LEU A 288 -7.89 10.84 -7.98
C LEU A 288 -7.07 9.70 -7.36
N CYS A 289 -6.52 9.91 -6.16
CA CYS A 289 -5.74 8.93 -5.42
C CYS A 289 -6.10 8.99 -3.93
N ASP A 290 -6.04 7.83 -3.28
CA ASP A 290 -6.14 7.70 -1.83
C ASP A 290 -4.91 8.34 -1.15
N ASP A 291 -5.14 8.99 -0.02
CA ASP A 291 -4.14 9.75 0.74
C ASP A 291 -3.56 8.97 1.93
N SER A 292 -4.01 7.73 2.14
CA SER A 292 -3.57 6.90 3.25
C SER A 292 -2.10 6.49 3.15
N LEU A 293 -1.27 7.11 4.01
CA LEU A 293 0.15 6.84 4.19
C LEU A 293 0.46 5.82 5.31
N THR A 294 -0.57 5.16 5.84
CA THR A 294 -0.46 4.24 7.01
C THR A 294 0.57 3.13 6.82
N HIS A 295 0.79 2.69 5.58
CA HIS A 295 1.74 1.64 5.24
C HIS A 295 3.17 2.17 5.00
N ALA A 296 3.33 3.47 4.78
CA ALA A 296 4.60 4.13 4.46
C ALA A 296 5.44 4.52 5.68
N ALA A 297 4.82 4.49 6.87
CA ALA A 297 5.34 5.04 8.12
C ALA A 297 6.81 4.63 8.42
N TYR A 298 7.20 3.41 8.08
CA TYR A 298 8.51 2.85 8.44
C TYR A 298 9.51 2.75 7.28
N SER A 299 9.14 3.19 6.08
CA SER A 299 10.03 3.18 4.92
C SER A 299 10.54 4.59 4.61
N GLN A 300 11.73 4.66 3.99
CA GLN A 300 12.33 5.91 3.55
C GLN A 300 11.59 6.49 2.34
N ALA A 301 11.04 5.64 1.46
CA ALA A 301 10.25 6.06 0.32
C ALA A 301 9.04 5.16 0.07
N ILE A 302 8.03 5.75 -0.57
CA ILE A 302 6.85 5.04 -1.08
C ILE A 302 6.53 5.55 -2.48
N ILE A 303 6.26 4.61 -3.39
CA ILE A 303 5.65 4.89 -4.68
C ILE A 303 4.15 4.84 -4.47
N MET A 304 3.52 6.02 -4.42
CA MET A 304 2.12 6.16 -4.04
C MET A 304 1.19 5.60 -5.11
N CYS A 305 1.34 6.13 -6.32
CA CYS A 305 0.51 5.79 -7.46
C CYS A 305 1.29 6.01 -8.76
N SER A 306 0.73 5.51 -9.85
CA SER A 306 1.18 5.86 -11.19
C SER A 306 0.03 6.41 -12.02
N MET A 307 0.34 7.35 -12.89
CA MET A 307 -0.52 7.73 -14.00
C MET A 307 0.03 7.03 -15.25
N CYS A 308 -0.74 6.10 -15.81
CA CYS A 308 -0.35 5.26 -16.94
C CYS A 308 -1.34 5.39 -18.09
N ARG A 309 -0.85 5.38 -19.32
CA ARG A 309 -1.69 5.29 -20.52
C ARG A 309 -1.96 3.82 -20.84
N ILE A 310 -3.22 3.40 -20.69
CA ILE A 310 -3.69 2.03 -20.88
C ILE A 310 -4.90 2.07 -21.81
N ASP A 311 -4.87 1.32 -22.91
CA ASP A 311 -5.92 1.31 -23.93
C ASP A 311 -6.24 2.71 -24.49
N GLY A 312 -5.22 3.57 -24.61
CA GLY A 312 -5.34 4.94 -25.12
C GLY A 312 -5.72 5.99 -24.06
N GLU A 313 -6.26 5.56 -22.92
CA GLU A 313 -6.74 6.43 -21.84
C GLU A 313 -5.72 6.55 -20.70
N TRP A 314 -5.69 7.70 -20.02
CA TRP A 314 -4.90 7.87 -18.81
C TRP A 314 -5.64 7.31 -17.60
N LYS A 315 -4.96 6.47 -16.82
CA LYS A 315 -5.49 5.85 -15.60
C LYS A 315 -4.55 6.08 -14.44
N VAL A 316 -5.11 6.35 -13.26
CA VAL A 316 -4.38 6.42 -12.00
C VAL A 316 -4.48 5.07 -11.31
N LEU A 317 -3.33 4.44 -11.08
CA LEU A 317 -3.21 3.14 -10.43
C LEU A 317 -2.63 3.32 -9.03
N SER A 318 -3.24 2.67 -8.04
CA SER A 318 -2.68 2.58 -6.69
C SER A 318 -1.50 1.62 -6.71
N LEU A 319 -0.37 2.05 -6.14
CA LEU A 319 0.82 1.21 -6.00
C LEU A 319 1.16 0.97 -4.54
N LYS A 320 1.22 2.05 -3.74
CA LYS A 320 1.60 2.04 -2.31
C LYS A 320 2.81 1.16 -2.01
N ARG A 321 3.77 1.12 -2.94
CA ARG A 321 4.92 0.22 -2.89
C ARG A 321 6.06 0.89 -2.15
N LEU A 322 6.50 0.26 -1.06
CA LEU A 322 7.66 0.72 -0.31
C LEU A 322 8.94 0.54 -1.13
N SER A 323 9.87 1.47 -0.96
CA SER A 323 11.18 1.43 -1.59
C SER A 323 12.21 2.04 -0.65
N ASP A 324 13.45 1.62 -0.82
CA ASP A 324 14.59 2.37 -0.30
C ASP A 324 14.91 3.55 -1.24
N GLY A 325 15.84 4.42 -0.82
CA GLY A 325 16.22 5.62 -1.56
C GLY A 325 15.37 6.84 -1.22
N ASN A 326 15.71 7.98 -1.81
CA ASN A 326 15.00 9.26 -1.64
C ASN A 326 15.45 10.28 -2.69
N ALA A 327 15.10 11.55 -2.50
CA ALA A 327 15.49 12.64 -3.40
C ALA A 327 17.01 12.87 -3.54
N LYS A 328 17.86 12.24 -2.71
CA LYS A 328 19.32 12.23 -2.87
C LYS A 328 19.80 11.08 -3.77
N ASP A 329 19.12 9.95 -3.75
CA ASP A 329 19.41 8.78 -4.57
C ASP A 329 18.13 8.04 -4.96
N TYR A 330 17.73 8.18 -6.23
CA TYR A 330 16.56 7.55 -6.80
C TYR A 330 16.83 6.13 -7.32
N SER A 331 18.06 5.63 -7.29
CA SER A 331 18.41 4.33 -7.89
C SER A 331 17.57 3.18 -7.33
N PRO A 332 17.33 3.07 -6.00
CA PRO A 332 16.50 1.99 -5.48
C PRO A 332 15.01 2.18 -5.82
N ILE A 333 14.53 3.43 -5.85
CA ILE A 333 13.17 3.78 -6.31
C ILE A 333 12.96 3.34 -7.77
N GLN A 334 13.93 3.60 -8.64
CA GLN A 334 13.89 3.20 -10.05
C GLN A 334 13.87 1.67 -10.19
N GLY A 335 14.68 0.94 -9.41
CA GLY A 335 14.66 -0.53 -9.39
C GLY A 335 13.32 -1.11 -8.93
N THR A 336 12.70 -0.50 -7.92
CA THR A 336 11.35 -0.86 -7.48
C THR A 336 10.32 -0.62 -8.59
N ILE A 337 10.38 0.54 -9.28
CA ILE A 337 9.49 0.85 -10.40
C ILE A 337 9.70 -0.11 -11.56
N GLN A 338 10.95 -0.45 -11.90
CA GLN A 338 11.26 -1.40 -12.97
C GLN A 338 10.58 -2.76 -12.73
N THR A 339 10.63 -3.23 -11.48
CA THR A 339 9.96 -4.47 -11.07
C THR A 339 8.44 -4.35 -11.21
N LEU A 340 7.85 -3.21 -10.85
CA LEU A 340 6.40 -2.95 -11.04
C LEU A 340 6.00 -2.94 -12.52
N ILE A 341 6.84 -2.39 -13.40
CA ILE A 341 6.59 -2.38 -14.84
C ILE A 341 6.66 -3.80 -15.39
N GLN A 342 7.68 -4.58 -15.01
CA GLN A 342 7.82 -5.99 -15.43
C GLN A 342 6.66 -6.87 -14.98
N ASN A 343 6.07 -6.59 -13.82
CA ASN A 343 4.96 -7.37 -13.25
C ASN A 343 3.57 -6.94 -13.75
N GLY A 344 3.48 -6.09 -14.78
CA GLY A 344 2.21 -5.80 -15.46
C GLY A 344 1.52 -4.50 -15.08
N SER A 345 2.23 -3.46 -14.60
CA SER A 345 1.67 -2.08 -14.54
C SER A 345 1.45 -1.44 -15.93
N SER A 346 1.39 -2.27 -17.00
CA SER A 346 1.39 -1.89 -18.41
C SER A 346 0.03 -1.46 -18.94
#